data_AF-A0A1F6ZIA9-F1
#
_entry.id   AF-A0A1F6ZIA9-F1
#
_cell.length_a   1.000
_cell.length_b   1.000
_cell.length_c   1.000
_cell.angle_alpha   90.00
_cell.angle_beta   90.00
_cell.angle_gamma   90.00
#
_symmetry.space_group_name_H-M   'P 1'
#
loop_
_entity.id
_entity.type
_entity.pdbx_description
1 polymer ?
#
loop_
_entity_poly.entity_id
_entity_poly.type
_entity_poly.pdbx_seq_one_letter_code
_entity_poly.pdbx_strand_id
1 'polypeptide(L)'
;MKNIKLSDFEVKVLDGSEKEESLKSIRELVFGRAEKLKGKSLIAPNGQHVDAFDFFNMAQYFEMQIHHFGIERQMPMANDYAQMMGQIIQEDPFFEYFFLIGKNYIHGLRDTEDSLRYTSPNKGIRKIILDTHVRARDNFSNARKLFIETKLPENMRFYETTMEIEKAVSYKREFFFRGLSESDINSVFKNNDLLDDLVIPSQAAIKIYHRLLEKGIFLHKEQAARAIYNLANVMKFIPDKYKKALEYCNCAKEILGGLPEIEETTRYYEDALKE
;
A
#
# COMPACT_ATOMS: atom_id res chain seq x y z
N MET A 1 -23.00 -3.95 -23.67
CA MET A 1 -21.63 -3.94 -23.11
C MET A 1 -21.39 -5.27 -22.44
N LYS A 2 -20.18 -5.83 -22.51
CA LYS A 2 -19.85 -7.10 -21.86
C LYS A 2 -19.52 -6.80 -20.39
N ASN A 3 -20.16 -7.46 -19.44
CA ASN A 3 -19.76 -7.36 -18.03
C ASN A 3 -18.34 -7.90 -17.88
N ILE A 4 -17.40 -7.04 -17.46
CA ILE A 4 -16.02 -7.44 -17.14
C ILE A 4 -16.07 -8.27 -15.85
N LYS A 5 -15.46 -9.46 -15.90
CA LYS A 5 -15.25 -10.34 -14.75
C LYS A 5 -13.77 -10.38 -14.39
N LEU A 6 -13.46 -10.80 -13.16
CA LEU A 6 -12.07 -10.99 -12.72
C LEU A 6 -11.28 -11.93 -13.66
N SER A 7 -11.95 -12.94 -14.22
CA SER A 7 -11.38 -13.87 -15.18
C SER A 7 -10.94 -13.22 -16.50
N ASP A 8 -11.48 -12.05 -16.86
CA ASP A 8 -11.09 -11.33 -18.07
C ASP A 8 -9.72 -10.64 -17.95
N PHE A 9 -9.12 -10.59 -16.75
CA PHE A 9 -7.82 -9.96 -16.50
C PHE A 9 -6.64 -10.94 -16.47
N GLU A 10 -6.87 -12.24 -16.70
CA GLU A 10 -5.82 -13.27 -16.63
C GLU A 10 -5.05 -13.32 -15.28
N VAL A 11 -5.67 -12.87 -14.19
CA VAL A 11 -5.04 -12.87 -12.86
C VAL A 11 -4.79 -14.29 -12.36
N LYS A 12 -3.59 -14.56 -11.84
CA LYS A 12 -3.33 -15.78 -11.07
C LYS A 12 -3.73 -15.56 -9.62
N VAL A 13 -4.59 -16.41 -9.08
CA VAL A 13 -4.96 -16.46 -7.67
C VAL A 13 -4.55 -17.82 -7.13
N LEU A 14 -3.82 -17.85 -6.01
CA LEU A 14 -3.43 -19.11 -5.39
C LEU A 14 -4.66 -19.88 -4.89
N ASP A 15 -4.67 -21.19 -5.10
CA ASP A 15 -5.63 -22.07 -4.43
C ASP A 15 -5.30 -22.25 -2.95
N GLY A 16 -6.17 -22.94 -2.21
CA GLY A 16 -6.00 -23.12 -0.76
C GLY A 16 -4.69 -23.82 -0.38
N SER A 17 -4.31 -24.85 -1.13
CA SER A 17 -3.10 -25.63 -0.87
C SER A 17 -1.83 -24.86 -1.25
N GLU A 18 -1.83 -24.23 -2.43
CA GLU A 18 -0.72 -23.39 -2.89
C GLU A 18 -0.49 -22.22 -1.93
N LYS A 19 -1.58 -21.60 -1.45
CA LYS A 19 -1.53 -20.51 -0.48
C LYS A 19 -0.89 -20.94 0.83
N GLU A 20 -1.31 -22.07 1.40
CA GLU A 20 -0.78 -22.57 2.67
C GLU A 20 0.72 -22.89 2.56
N GLU A 21 1.12 -23.57 1.49
CA GLU A 21 2.52 -23.89 1.22
C GLU A 21 3.34 -22.61 1.07
N SER A 22 2.89 -21.66 0.24
CA SER A 22 3.61 -20.42 -0.02
C SER A 22 3.77 -19.56 1.24
N LEU A 23 2.73 -19.47 2.07
CA LEU A 23 2.78 -18.77 3.36
C LEU A 23 3.71 -19.46 4.35
N LYS A 24 3.70 -20.80 4.40
CA LYS A 24 4.61 -21.57 5.24
C LYS A 24 6.06 -21.31 4.85
N SER A 25 6.39 -21.39 3.56
CA SER A 25 7.76 -21.19 3.10
C SER A 25 8.26 -19.76 3.34
N ILE A 26 7.41 -18.73 3.20
CA ILE A 26 7.78 -17.35 3.57
C ILE A 26 8.05 -17.23 5.08
N ARG A 27 7.18 -17.82 5.92
CA ARG A 27 7.38 -17.80 7.38
C ARG A 27 8.67 -18.48 7.79
N GLU A 28 8.97 -19.64 7.21
CA GLU A 28 10.22 -20.36 7.47
C GLU A 28 11.45 -19.55 7.06
N LEU A 29 11.41 -18.90 5.90
CA LEU A 29 12.48 -18.01 5.44
C LEU A 29 12.69 -16.83 6.39
N VAL A 30 11.62 -16.13 6.76
CA VAL A 30 11.67 -14.96 7.65
C VAL A 30 12.14 -15.37 9.04
N PHE A 31 11.61 -16.47 9.58
CA PHE A 31 12.01 -16.99 10.89
C PHE A 31 13.48 -17.42 10.90
N GLY A 32 13.93 -18.17 9.89
CA GLY A 32 15.32 -18.59 9.77
C GLY A 32 16.30 -17.41 9.62
N ARG A 33 15.84 -16.28 9.07
CA ARG A 33 16.59 -15.02 9.06
C ARG A 33 16.58 -14.32 10.41
N ALA A 34 15.40 -14.21 11.04
CA ALA A 34 15.25 -13.58 12.35
C ALA A 34 16.10 -14.28 13.42
N GLU A 35 16.18 -15.61 13.44
CA GLU A 35 17.02 -16.36 14.39
C GLU A 35 18.49 -15.92 14.38
N LYS A 36 19.02 -15.44 13.24
CA LYS A 36 20.39 -14.92 13.13
C LYS A 36 20.59 -13.57 13.82
N LEU A 37 19.52 -12.92 14.25
CA LEU A 37 19.54 -11.66 14.97
C LEU A 37 19.70 -11.85 16.49
N LYS A 38 19.50 -13.06 17.01
CA LYS A 38 19.59 -13.32 18.45
C LYS A 38 20.95 -12.94 19.02
N GLY A 39 20.94 -12.18 20.11
CA GLY A 39 22.15 -11.71 20.79
C GLY A 39 22.82 -10.52 20.10
N LYS A 40 22.31 -10.04 18.95
CA LYS A 40 22.73 -8.76 18.39
C LYS A 40 22.07 -7.62 19.15
N SER A 41 22.85 -6.61 19.53
CA SER A 41 22.36 -5.46 20.25
C SER A 41 22.13 -4.28 19.32
N LEU A 42 20.92 -3.73 19.35
CA LEU A 42 20.54 -2.47 18.72
C LEU A 42 20.58 -1.35 19.76
N ILE A 43 20.84 -0.12 19.29
CA ILE A 43 20.78 1.07 20.13
C ILE A 43 19.49 1.83 19.79
N ALA A 44 18.57 1.90 20.75
CA ALA A 44 17.35 2.68 20.62
C ALA A 44 17.65 4.20 20.67
N PRO A 45 16.75 5.07 20.18
CA PRO A 45 16.97 6.52 20.18
C PRO A 45 17.22 7.14 21.56
N ASN A 46 16.73 6.52 22.63
CA ASN A 46 16.97 6.92 24.02
C ASN A 46 18.30 6.38 24.58
N GLY A 47 19.14 5.73 23.77
CA GLY A 47 20.41 5.12 24.16
C GLY A 47 20.31 3.74 24.80
N GLN A 48 19.11 3.18 24.97
CA GLN A 48 18.95 1.83 25.52
C GLN A 48 19.37 0.76 24.52
N HIS A 49 19.94 -0.32 25.04
CA HIS A 49 20.27 -1.50 24.26
C HIS A 49 19.07 -2.44 24.22
N VAL A 50 18.73 -2.91 23.01
CA VAL A 50 17.62 -3.83 22.76
C VAL A 50 18.12 -5.01 21.94
N ASP A 51 17.63 -6.22 22.20
CA ASP A 51 17.93 -7.39 21.37
C ASP A 51 17.26 -7.26 20.00
N ALA A 52 18.02 -7.52 18.93
CA ALA A 52 17.55 -7.32 17.57
C ALA A 52 16.44 -8.31 17.15
N PHE A 53 16.46 -9.55 17.67
CA PHE A 53 15.42 -10.53 17.41
C PHE A 53 14.11 -10.13 18.08
N ASP A 54 14.17 -9.73 19.36
CA ASP A 54 13.00 -9.26 20.09
C ASP A 54 12.41 -8.00 19.44
N PHE A 55 13.26 -7.05 19.06
CA PHE A 55 12.84 -5.85 18.34
C PHE A 55 12.18 -6.19 16.99
N PHE A 56 12.76 -7.09 16.19
CA PHE A 56 12.18 -7.49 14.91
C PHE A 56 10.80 -8.14 15.08
N ASN A 57 10.64 -9.03 16.07
CA ASN A 57 9.34 -9.63 16.38
C ASN A 57 8.32 -8.57 16.80
N MET A 58 8.73 -7.63 17.66
CA MET A 58 7.89 -6.51 18.07
C MET A 58 7.46 -5.66 16.87
N ALA A 59 8.37 -5.39 15.92
CA ALA A 59 8.07 -4.60 14.72
C ALA A 59 7.00 -5.21 13.80
N GLN A 60 6.81 -6.53 13.82
CA GLN A 60 5.72 -7.19 13.08
C GLN A 60 4.33 -6.88 13.65
N TYR A 61 4.25 -6.53 14.93
CA TYR A 61 3.01 -6.20 15.63
C TYR A 61 2.85 -4.70 15.89
N PHE A 62 3.53 -3.86 15.12
CA PHE A 62 3.51 -2.40 15.32
C PHE A 62 2.11 -1.81 15.33
N GLU A 63 1.22 -2.23 14.41
CA GLU A 63 -0.17 -1.78 14.36
C GLU A 63 -0.88 -1.92 15.72
N MET A 64 -0.68 -3.06 16.39
CA MET A 64 -1.28 -3.34 17.69
C MET A 64 -0.78 -2.42 18.80
N GLN A 65 0.45 -1.92 18.67
CA GLN A 65 1.10 -1.08 19.68
C GLN A 65 0.74 0.39 19.57
N ILE A 66 0.32 0.84 18.39
CA ILE A 66 0.02 2.24 18.13
C ILE A 66 -1.46 2.57 18.11
N HIS A 67 -2.33 1.56 18.19
CA HIS A 67 -3.77 1.77 18.30
C HIS A 67 -4.05 2.77 19.44
N HIS A 68 -4.95 3.72 19.17
CA HIS A 68 -5.43 4.75 20.10
C HIS A 68 -4.51 5.96 20.31
N PHE A 69 -3.37 6.06 19.64
CA PHE A 69 -2.53 7.27 19.69
C PHE A 69 -2.82 8.23 18.52
N GLY A 70 -2.59 9.53 18.73
CA GLY A 70 -2.61 10.51 17.65
C GLY A 70 -1.31 10.49 16.84
N ILE A 71 -1.34 11.10 15.64
CA ILE A 71 -0.19 11.19 14.71
C ILE A 71 1.10 11.71 15.37
N GLU A 72 0.96 12.61 16.35
CA GLU A 72 2.06 13.19 17.12
C GLU A 72 2.88 12.16 17.88
N ARG A 73 2.30 11.02 18.22
CA ARG A 73 2.99 9.89 18.87
C ARG A 73 3.22 8.74 17.91
N GLN A 74 2.26 8.44 17.03
CA GLN A 74 2.38 7.33 16.06
C GLN A 74 3.57 7.53 15.11
N MET A 75 3.78 8.75 14.60
CA MET A 75 4.83 9.01 13.63
C MET A 75 6.25 9.01 14.22
N PRO A 76 6.52 9.62 15.39
CA PRO A 76 7.80 9.42 16.07
C PRO A 76 8.10 7.95 16.32
N MET A 77 7.12 7.17 16.81
CA MET A 77 7.30 5.72 16.98
C MET A 77 7.66 5.04 15.64
N ALA A 78 6.94 5.32 14.55
CA ALA A 78 7.29 4.76 13.24
C ALA A 78 8.72 5.14 12.78
N ASN A 79 9.17 6.37 13.06
CA ASN A 79 10.53 6.82 12.74
C ASN A 79 11.58 6.09 13.59
N ASP A 80 11.35 5.93 14.90
CA ASP A 80 12.25 5.21 15.81
C ASP A 80 12.41 3.75 15.37
N TYR A 81 11.29 3.12 14.99
CA TYR A 81 11.29 1.76 14.43
C TYR A 81 12.09 1.68 13.12
N ALA A 82 11.92 2.65 12.22
CA ALA A 82 12.66 2.70 10.97
C ALA A 82 14.17 2.87 11.21
N GLN A 83 14.56 3.70 12.18
CA GLN A 83 15.96 3.91 12.56
C GLN A 83 16.59 2.63 13.13
N MET A 84 15.90 1.95 14.04
CA MET A 84 16.38 0.71 14.64
C MET A 84 16.45 -0.43 13.60
N MET A 85 15.44 -0.57 12.74
CA MET A 85 15.47 -1.52 11.63
C MET A 85 16.59 -1.20 10.64
N GLY A 86 16.93 0.08 10.46
CA GLY A 86 18.08 0.53 9.66
C GLY A 86 19.41 -0.03 10.14
N GLN A 87 19.60 -0.22 11.46
CA GLN A 87 20.80 -0.87 12.01
C GLN A 87 20.88 -2.34 11.58
N ILE A 88 19.75 -3.07 11.62
CA ILE A 88 19.67 -4.46 11.15
C ILE A 88 19.98 -4.54 9.65
N ILE A 89 19.40 -3.64 8.86
CA ILE A 89 19.57 -3.57 7.40
C ILE A 89 21.04 -3.34 7.01
N GLN A 90 21.79 -2.54 7.77
CA GLN A 90 23.21 -2.30 7.49
C GLN A 90 24.05 -3.58 7.60
N GLU A 91 23.66 -4.52 8.46
CA GLU A 91 24.39 -5.76 8.67
C GLU A 91 23.88 -6.93 7.82
N ASP A 92 22.56 -7.10 7.70
CA ASP A 92 21.93 -8.16 6.91
C ASP A 92 20.77 -7.58 6.08
N PRO A 93 21.05 -7.01 4.89
CA PRO A 93 20.00 -6.52 4.02
C PRO A 93 19.03 -7.63 3.62
N PHE A 94 17.75 -7.48 4.00
CA PHE A 94 16.70 -8.43 3.69
C PHE A 94 15.41 -7.69 3.36
N PHE A 95 14.67 -8.17 2.35
CA PHE A 95 13.48 -7.46 1.84
C PHE A 95 12.43 -7.21 2.93
N GLU A 96 12.31 -8.12 3.89
CA GLU A 96 11.27 -8.05 4.92
C GLU A 96 11.46 -6.85 5.84
N TYR A 97 12.71 -6.49 6.13
CA TYR A 97 13.01 -5.34 6.97
C TYR A 97 12.52 -4.05 6.32
N PHE A 98 12.80 -3.86 5.03
CA PHE A 98 12.27 -2.72 4.27
C PHE A 98 10.74 -2.77 4.16
N PHE A 99 10.18 -3.95 3.90
CA PHE A 99 8.73 -4.11 3.79
C PHE A 99 8.01 -3.71 5.09
N LEU A 100 8.52 -4.16 6.24
CA LEU A 100 7.98 -3.80 7.55
C LEU A 100 8.11 -2.31 7.86
N ILE A 101 9.23 -1.65 7.51
CA ILE A 101 9.36 -0.19 7.66
C ILE A 101 8.25 0.50 6.87
N GLY A 102 8.06 0.12 5.60
CA GLY A 102 7.02 0.68 4.76
C GLY A 102 5.63 0.49 5.37
N LYS A 103 5.31 -0.72 5.83
CA LYS A 103 4.03 -1.01 6.51
C LYS A 103 3.85 -0.19 7.78
N ASN A 104 4.87 -0.08 8.62
CA ASN A 104 4.77 0.63 9.90
C ASN A 104 4.54 2.13 9.68
N TYR A 105 5.13 2.72 8.64
CA TYR A 105 4.78 4.06 8.22
C TYR A 105 3.30 4.21 7.83
N ILE A 106 2.75 3.27 7.05
CA ILE A 106 1.33 3.29 6.68
C ILE A 106 0.42 3.12 7.91
N HIS A 107 0.75 2.20 8.81
CA HIS A 107 0.01 2.02 10.06
C HIS A 107 0.06 3.29 10.92
N GLY A 108 1.20 3.98 10.99
CA GLY A 108 1.36 5.23 11.73
C GLY A 108 0.54 6.41 11.19
N LEU A 109 -0.02 6.31 9.98
CA LEU A 109 -0.92 7.30 9.40
C LEU A 109 -2.41 6.93 9.54
N ARG A 110 -2.73 5.64 9.71
CA ARG A 110 -4.07 5.08 9.44
C ARG A 110 -5.19 5.82 10.16
N ASP A 111 -5.12 5.94 11.48
CA ASP A 111 -6.17 6.57 12.29
C ASP A 111 -6.37 8.04 11.89
N THR A 112 -5.28 8.72 11.57
CA THR A 112 -5.32 10.13 11.18
C THR A 112 -5.92 10.29 9.79
N GLU A 113 -5.52 9.46 8.81
CA GLU A 113 -6.12 9.49 7.48
C GLU A 113 -7.63 9.18 7.51
N ASP A 114 -8.03 8.21 8.34
CA ASP A 114 -9.43 7.82 8.48
C ASP A 114 -10.26 8.98 9.07
N SER A 115 -9.71 9.73 10.03
CA SER A 115 -10.35 10.93 10.59
C SER A 115 -10.46 12.09 9.60
N LEU A 116 -9.50 12.18 8.67
CA LEU A 116 -9.39 13.24 7.68
C LEU A 116 -10.14 12.92 6.38
N ARG A 117 -10.77 11.75 6.28
CA ARG A 117 -11.43 11.29 5.06
C ARG A 117 -12.50 12.26 4.53
N TYR A 118 -13.08 13.06 5.41
CA TYR A 118 -14.14 14.03 5.09
C TYR A 118 -13.79 15.47 5.50
N THR A 119 -12.54 15.73 5.89
CA THR A 119 -12.11 17.06 6.34
C THR A 119 -10.77 17.42 5.73
N SER A 120 -10.58 18.70 5.36
CA SER A 120 -9.30 19.15 4.84
C SER A 120 -8.25 19.23 5.97
N PRO A 121 -7.16 18.45 5.92
CA PRO A 121 -6.11 18.54 6.93
C PRO A 121 -5.43 19.90 6.90
N ASN A 122 -4.96 20.35 8.07
CA ASN A 122 -4.07 21.50 8.11
C ASN A 122 -2.75 21.22 7.35
N LYS A 123 -2.05 22.28 6.93
CA LYS A 123 -0.85 22.17 6.09
C LYS A 123 0.26 21.30 6.71
N GLY A 124 0.42 21.33 8.03
CA GLY A 124 1.45 20.56 8.74
C GLY A 124 1.18 19.06 8.71
N ILE A 125 -0.04 18.66 9.08
CA ILE A 125 -0.47 17.24 9.05
C ILE A 125 -0.44 16.70 7.63
N ARG A 126 -0.89 17.48 6.65
CA ARG A 126 -0.81 17.11 5.24
C ARG A 126 0.62 16.81 4.79
N LYS A 127 1.59 17.68 5.15
CA LYS A 127 2.99 17.45 4.83
C LYS A 127 3.49 16.14 5.44
N ILE A 128 3.15 15.86 6.71
CA ILE A 128 3.52 14.61 7.37
C ILE A 128 2.96 13.41 6.60
N ILE A 129 1.68 13.43 6.21
CA ILE A 129 1.04 12.35 5.44
C ILE A 129 1.78 12.13 4.11
N LEU A 130 1.99 13.19 3.32
CA LEU A 130 2.64 13.10 2.01
C LEU A 130 4.09 12.60 2.11
N ASP A 131 4.89 13.18 3.00
CA ASP A 131 6.30 12.79 3.22
C ASP A 131 6.40 11.34 3.71
N THR A 132 5.40 10.86 4.45
CA THR A 132 5.36 9.48 4.96
C THR A 132 4.99 8.49 3.87
N HIS A 133 4.06 8.81 2.97
CA HIS A 133 3.79 7.98 1.78
C HIS A 133 5.01 7.87 0.86
N VAL A 134 5.77 8.95 0.68
CA VAL A 134 7.03 8.91 -0.08
C VAL A 134 7.99 7.90 0.57
N ARG A 135 8.25 8.03 1.88
CA ARG A 135 9.14 7.13 2.62
C ARG A 135 8.67 5.67 2.59
N ALA A 136 7.36 5.43 2.70
CA ALA A 136 6.80 4.08 2.61
C ALA A 136 7.06 3.47 1.22
N ARG A 137 6.85 4.22 0.14
CA ARG A 137 7.12 3.74 -1.23
C ARG A 137 8.57 3.44 -1.50
N ASP A 138 9.48 4.26 -1.00
CA ASP A 138 10.92 4.02 -1.16
C ASP A 138 11.31 2.70 -0.49
N ASN A 139 10.76 2.45 0.70
CA ASN A 139 10.92 1.18 1.40
C ASN A 139 10.30 -0.01 0.63
N PHE A 140 9.07 0.11 0.11
CA PHE A 140 8.49 -0.96 -0.72
C PHE A 140 9.29 -1.20 -2.01
N SER A 141 9.89 -0.16 -2.59
CA SER A 141 10.74 -0.28 -3.78
C SER A 141 12.05 -1.02 -3.45
N ASN A 142 12.68 -0.70 -2.32
CA ASN A 142 13.87 -1.40 -1.84
C ASN A 142 13.57 -2.85 -1.48
N ALA A 143 12.45 -3.10 -0.79
CA ALA A 143 11.98 -4.44 -0.47
C ALA A 143 11.81 -5.29 -1.75
N ARG A 144 11.10 -4.75 -2.76
CA ARG A 144 10.92 -5.46 -4.04
C ARG A 144 12.24 -5.73 -4.75
N LYS A 145 13.14 -4.75 -4.78
CA LYS A 145 14.46 -4.91 -5.42
C LYS A 145 15.20 -6.09 -4.80
N LEU A 146 15.31 -6.12 -3.47
CA LEU A 146 15.96 -7.21 -2.73
C LEU A 146 15.22 -8.54 -2.89
N PHE A 147 13.89 -8.53 -2.93
CA PHE A 147 13.09 -9.74 -3.17
C PHE A 147 13.45 -10.40 -4.50
N ILE A 148 13.57 -9.61 -5.58
CA ILE A 148 13.98 -10.10 -6.92
C ILE A 148 15.42 -10.61 -6.89
N GLU A 149 16.33 -9.88 -6.26
CA GLU A 149 17.74 -10.25 -6.13
C GLU A 149 17.95 -11.54 -5.34
N THR A 150 17.07 -11.82 -4.37
CA THR A 150 17.08 -13.05 -3.56
C THR A 150 16.74 -14.30 -4.39
N LYS A 151 16.15 -14.15 -5.58
CA LYS A 151 15.76 -15.26 -6.48
C LYS A 151 14.91 -16.33 -5.78
N LEU A 152 13.90 -15.89 -5.05
CA LEU A 152 13.00 -16.79 -4.33
C LEU A 152 12.18 -17.68 -5.28
N PRO A 153 11.74 -18.86 -4.81
CA PRO A 153 10.87 -19.75 -5.58
C PRO A 153 9.60 -19.04 -6.09
N GLU A 154 9.09 -19.51 -7.22
CA GLU A 154 7.95 -18.87 -7.91
C GLU A 154 6.68 -18.82 -7.04
N ASN A 155 6.45 -19.83 -6.20
CA ASN A 155 5.29 -19.89 -5.30
C ASN A 155 5.29 -18.72 -4.28
N MET A 156 6.42 -18.07 -4.03
CA MET A 156 6.51 -16.88 -3.16
C MET A 156 6.22 -15.55 -3.87
N ARG A 157 6.00 -15.53 -5.19
CA ARG A 157 5.82 -14.27 -5.95
C ARG A 157 4.56 -13.49 -5.58
N PHE A 158 3.62 -14.08 -4.84
CA PHE A 158 2.51 -13.32 -4.24
C PHE A 158 3.02 -12.24 -3.26
N TYR A 159 4.20 -12.43 -2.68
CA TYR A 159 4.82 -11.47 -1.78
C TYR A 159 5.31 -10.23 -2.55
N GLU A 160 5.92 -10.42 -3.73
CA GLU A 160 6.22 -9.33 -4.67
C GLU A 160 4.95 -8.54 -5.02
N THR A 161 3.86 -9.27 -5.29
CA THR A 161 2.55 -8.66 -5.61
C THR A 161 2.05 -7.82 -4.44
N THR A 162 2.18 -8.31 -3.21
CA THR A 162 1.80 -7.56 -1.99
C THR A 162 2.63 -6.28 -1.85
N MET A 163 3.95 -6.33 -2.02
CA MET A 163 4.81 -5.13 -1.95
C MET A 163 4.41 -4.06 -2.98
N GLU A 164 4.12 -4.48 -4.21
CA GLU A 164 3.71 -3.55 -5.27
C GLU A 164 2.29 -3.00 -5.06
N ILE A 165 1.39 -3.79 -4.47
CA ILE A 165 0.06 -3.30 -4.06
C ILE A 165 0.23 -2.19 -3.02
N GLU A 166 1.00 -2.42 -1.95
CA GLU A 166 1.22 -1.40 -0.92
C GLU A 166 1.83 -0.13 -1.50
N LYS A 167 2.81 -0.26 -2.40
CA LYS A 167 3.38 0.86 -3.14
C LYS A 167 2.35 1.61 -3.99
N ALA A 168 1.50 0.90 -4.72
CA ALA A 168 0.44 1.51 -5.53
C ALA A 168 -0.62 2.20 -4.66
N VAL A 169 -0.92 1.64 -3.49
CA VAL A 169 -1.80 2.26 -2.49
C VAL A 169 -1.20 3.55 -1.97
N SER A 170 0.10 3.61 -1.67
CA SER A 170 0.76 4.86 -1.25
C SER A 170 0.72 5.94 -2.34
N TYR A 171 0.88 5.59 -3.62
CA TYR A 171 0.68 6.54 -4.73
C TYR A 171 -0.77 7.04 -4.80
N LYS A 172 -1.75 6.13 -4.67
CA LYS A 172 -3.17 6.50 -4.61
C LYS A 172 -3.47 7.44 -3.43
N ARG A 173 -2.92 7.16 -2.25
CA ARG A 173 -3.14 7.99 -1.05
C ARG A 173 -2.48 9.36 -1.20
N GLU A 174 -1.26 9.42 -1.74
CA GLU A 174 -0.62 10.71 -2.08
C GLU A 174 -1.50 11.54 -3.01
N PHE A 175 -1.98 10.92 -4.09
CA PHE A 175 -2.92 11.55 -5.01
C PHE A 175 -4.17 12.08 -4.29
N PHE A 176 -4.81 11.27 -3.44
CA PHE A 176 -5.99 11.68 -2.68
C PHE A 176 -5.73 12.90 -1.77
N PHE A 177 -4.65 12.87 -0.97
CA PHE A 177 -4.32 13.98 -0.07
C PHE A 177 -3.72 15.20 -0.78
N ARG A 178 -3.22 15.03 -2.01
CA ARG A 178 -2.93 16.14 -2.91
C ARG A 178 -4.23 16.78 -3.42
N GLY A 179 -5.26 16.00 -3.72
CA GLY A 179 -6.56 16.50 -4.20
C GLY A 179 -7.40 17.21 -3.13
N LEU A 180 -7.39 16.72 -1.88
CA LEU A 180 -8.17 17.27 -0.75
C LEU A 180 -7.86 18.74 -0.35
N SER A 181 -6.85 19.38 -0.93
CA SER A 181 -6.63 20.82 -0.72
C SER A 181 -7.59 21.72 -1.50
N GLU A 182 -8.26 21.15 -2.49
CA GLU A 182 -9.26 21.83 -3.30
C GLU A 182 -10.61 21.25 -2.92
N SER A 183 -11.53 22.10 -2.48
CA SER A 183 -12.85 21.69 -1.96
C SER A 183 -13.76 21.03 -3.00
N ASP A 184 -13.32 20.90 -4.25
CA ASP A 184 -14.04 20.22 -5.32
C ASP A 184 -13.04 19.63 -6.33
N ILE A 185 -13.23 18.37 -6.73
CA ILE A 185 -12.46 17.74 -7.80
C ILE A 185 -12.57 18.55 -9.11
N ASN A 186 -13.68 19.27 -9.30
CA ASN A 186 -13.88 20.17 -10.44
C ASN A 186 -13.04 21.45 -10.36
N SER A 187 -12.64 21.92 -9.17
CA SER A 187 -11.70 23.04 -9.07
C SER A 187 -10.27 22.60 -9.35
N VAL A 188 -9.92 21.34 -9.08
CA VAL A 188 -8.65 20.73 -9.50
C VAL A 188 -8.49 20.74 -11.02
N PHE A 189 -9.52 20.32 -11.78
CA PHE A 189 -9.48 20.33 -13.24
C PHE A 189 -9.38 21.74 -13.85
N LYS A 190 -9.61 22.79 -13.06
CA LYS A 190 -9.46 24.21 -13.48
C LYS A 190 -8.08 24.78 -13.17
N ASN A 191 -7.23 24.05 -12.45
CA ASN A 191 -5.87 24.45 -12.07
C ASN A 191 -4.84 23.48 -12.67
N ASN A 192 -4.24 23.85 -13.80
CA ASN A 192 -3.37 22.98 -14.60
C ASN A 192 -2.12 22.48 -13.83
N ASP A 193 -1.49 23.33 -13.02
CA ASP A 193 -0.29 22.93 -12.26
C ASP A 193 -0.62 21.88 -11.19
N LEU A 194 -1.80 22.00 -10.56
CA LEU A 194 -2.29 21.02 -9.59
C LEU A 194 -2.71 19.71 -10.27
N LEU A 195 -3.29 19.80 -11.47
CA LEU A 195 -3.65 18.64 -12.27
C LEU A 195 -2.41 17.82 -12.63
N ASP A 196 -1.33 18.46 -13.09
CA ASP A 196 -0.06 17.80 -13.41
C ASP A 196 0.53 17.10 -12.19
N ASP A 197 0.51 17.75 -11.02
CA ASP A 197 0.97 17.19 -9.75
C ASP A 197 0.15 15.97 -9.26
N LEU A 198 -1.13 15.88 -9.65
CA LEU A 198 -2.01 14.75 -9.32
C LEU A 198 -1.93 13.60 -10.30
N VAL A 199 -1.71 13.93 -11.58
CA VAL A 199 -1.62 12.97 -12.66
C VAL A 199 -0.41 12.05 -12.48
N ILE A 200 0.74 12.58 -12.03
CA ILE A 200 1.96 11.77 -11.83
C ILE A 200 1.75 10.58 -10.87
N PRO A 201 1.33 10.77 -9.60
CA PRO A 201 1.10 9.66 -8.69
C PRO A 201 -0.03 8.74 -9.17
N SER A 202 -1.09 9.26 -9.79
CA SER A 202 -2.16 8.43 -10.37
C SER A 202 -1.64 7.52 -11.49
N GLN A 203 -0.90 8.06 -12.46
CA GLN A 203 -0.31 7.28 -13.55
C GLN A 203 0.65 6.20 -13.04
N ALA A 204 1.44 6.50 -12.00
CA ALA A 204 2.32 5.52 -11.37
C ALA A 204 1.52 4.36 -10.76
N ALA A 205 0.45 4.65 -10.01
CA ALA A 205 -0.43 3.63 -9.46
C ALA A 205 -1.10 2.78 -10.55
N ILE A 206 -1.61 3.43 -11.61
CA ILE A 206 -2.25 2.77 -12.77
C ILE A 206 -1.30 1.78 -13.43
N LYS A 207 -0.05 2.19 -13.71
CA LYS A 207 0.97 1.32 -14.33
C LYS A 207 1.24 0.09 -13.47
N ILE A 208 1.33 0.26 -12.15
CA ILE A 208 1.54 -0.86 -11.22
C ILE A 208 0.34 -1.80 -11.25
N TYR A 209 -0.89 -1.29 -11.07
CA TYR A 209 -2.07 -2.13 -11.06
C TYR A 209 -2.29 -2.88 -12.38
N HIS A 210 -2.08 -2.24 -13.53
CA HIS A 210 -2.13 -2.95 -14.82
C HIS A 210 -1.16 -4.11 -14.88
N ARG A 211 0.12 -3.86 -14.55
CA ARG A 211 1.14 -4.91 -14.56
C ARG A 211 0.80 -6.05 -13.58
N LEU A 212 0.24 -5.73 -12.42
CA LEU A 212 -0.19 -6.73 -11.44
C LEU A 212 -1.40 -7.53 -11.91
N LEU A 213 -2.36 -6.90 -12.57
CA LEU A 213 -3.53 -7.60 -13.09
C LEU A 213 -3.13 -8.54 -14.24
N GLU A 214 -2.16 -8.16 -15.08
CA GLU A 214 -1.68 -9.00 -16.19
C GLU A 214 -0.74 -10.14 -15.74
N LYS A 215 0.10 -9.92 -14.72
CA LYS A 215 1.25 -10.80 -14.41
C LYS A 215 1.44 -11.12 -12.93
N GLY A 216 0.60 -10.58 -12.07
CA GLY A 216 0.68 -10.76 -10.62
C GLY A 216 0.12 -12.10 -10.16
N ILE A 217 0.56 -12.52 -8.98
CA ILE A 217 0.01 -13.67 -8.26
C ILE A 217 -0.66 -13.11 -7.00
N PHE A 218 -1.97 -13.22 -6.92
CA PHE A 218 -2.73 -12.75 -5.77
C PHE A 218 -2.89 -13.87 -4.75
N LEU A 219 -2.80 -13.50 -3.48
CA LEU A 219 -2.96 -14.44 -2.37
C LEU A 219 -4.39 -14.98 -2.28
N HIS A 220 -5.38 -14.16 -2.66
CA HIS A 220 -6.80 -14.52 -2.68
C HIS A 220 -7.59 -13.57 -3.59
N LYS A 221 -8.83 -13.94 -3.93
CA LYS A 221 -9.67 -13.22 -4.90
C LYS A 221 -10.00 -11.79 -4.45
N GLU A 222 -10.21 -11.58 -3.16
CA GLU A 222 -10.53 -10.26 -2.59
C GLU A 222 -9.36 -9.29 -2.74
N GLN A 223 -8.11 -9.76 -2.69
CA GLN A 223 -6.94 -8.92 -2.93
C GLN A 223 -6.92 -8.44 -4.40
N ALA A 224 -7.22 -9.34 -5.35
CA ALA A 224 -7.32 -9.00 -6.77
C ALA A 224 -8.47 -8.02 -7.04
N ALA A 225 -9.65 -8.26 -6.44
CA ALA A 225 -10.79 -7.36 -6.54
C ALA A 225 -10.49 -5.97 -5.96
N ARG A 226 -9.77 -5.89 -4.83
CA ARG A 226 -9.31 -4.61 -4.25
C ARG A 226 -8.35 -3.88 -5.17
N ALA A 227 -7.45 -4.59 -5.86
CA ALA A 227 -6.56 -4.00 -6.85
C ALA A 227 -7.33 -3.43 -8.05
N ILE A 228 -8.34 -4.15 -8.56
CA ILE A 228 -9.24 -3.66 -9.63
C ILE A 228 -9.99 -2.41 -9.18
N TYR A 229 -10.57 -2.43 -7.98
CA TYR A 229 -11.25 -1.26 -7.42
C TYR A 229 -10.30 -0.07 -7.29
N ASN A 230 -9.09 -0.29 -6.76
CA ASN A 230 -8.12 0.79 -6.61
C ASN A 230 -7.68 1.35 -7.95
N LEU A 231 -7.51 0.51 -8.98
CA LEU A 231 -7.27 0.95 -10.36
C LEU A 231 -8.43 1.82 -10.86
N ALA A 232 -9.67 1.37 -10.68
CA ALA A 232 -10.84 2.18 -11.02
C ALA A 232 -10.84 3.51 -10.28
N ASN A 233 -10.50 3.53 -8.99
CA ASN A 233 -10.51 4.74 -8.18
C ASN A 233 -9.45 5.78 -8.60
N VAL A 234 -8.25 5.35 -9.03
CA VAL A 234 -7.22 6.29 -9.52
C VAL A 234 -7.49 6.80 -10.93
N MET A 235 -8.34 6.12 -11.70
CA MET A 235 -8.71 6.53 -13.07
C MET A 235 -9.68 7.72 -13.13
N LYS A 236 -10.10 8.28 -11.98
CA LYS A 236 -11.06 9.42 -11.92
C LYS A 236 -10.60 10.66 -12.68
N PHE A 237 -9.30 10.82 -12.88
CA PHE A 237 -8.70 11.98 -13.55
C PHE A 237 -8.29 11.70 -14.99
N ILE A 238 -8.84 10.63 -15.59
CA ILE A 238 -8.63 10.29 -16.98
C ILE A 238 -9.99 10.30 -17.68
N PRO A 239 -10.43 11.46 -18.22
CA PRO A 239 -11.78 11.70 -18.73
C PRO A 239 -12.29 10.63 -19.71
N ASP A 240 -11.41 10.08 -20.56
CA ASP A 240 -11.80 9.11 -21.60
C ASP A 240 -11.93 7.67 -21.10
N LYS A 241 -11.84 7.44 -19.79
CA LYS A 241 -11.81 6.08 -19.21
C LYS A 241 -12.94 5.80 -18.23
N TYR A 242 -13.88 6.73 -18.02
CA TYR A 242 -14.95 6.60 -17.02
C TYR A 242 -15.81 5.36 -17.22
N LYS A 243 -16.19 5.05 -18.46
CA LYS A 243 -16.94 3.83 -18.80
C LYS A 243 -16.21 2.56 -18.37
N LYS A 244 -14.91 2.47 -18.65
CA LYS A 244 -14.07 1.33 -18.29
C LYS A 244 -13.85 1.25 -16.78
N ALA A 245 -13.66 2.40 -16.14
CA ALA A 245 -13.50 2.47 -14.69
C ALA A 245 -14.80 2.05 -13.95
N LEU A 246 -15.98 2.41 -14.48
CA LEU A 246 -17.26 1.94 -13.97
C LEU A 246 -17.40 0.41 -14.08
N GLU A 247 -17.01 -0.18 -15.22
CA GLU A 247 -16.99 -1.64 -15.40
C GLU A 247 -16.07 -2.32 -14.36
N TYR A 248 -14.92 -1.71 -14.05
CA TYR A 248 -14.02 -2.20 -12.99
C TYR A 248 -14.62 -2.09 -11.59
N CYS A 249 -15.30 -0.98 -11.26
CA CYS A 249 -16.04 -0.84 -10.01
C CYS A 249 -17.08 -1.95 -9.84
N ASN A 250 -17.85 -2.23 -10.89
CA ASN A 250 -18.85 -3.30 -10.89
C ASN A 250 -18.21 -4.67 -10.72
N CYS A 251 -17.11 -4.96 -11.44
CA CYS A 251 -16.37 -6.20 -11.27
C CYS A 251 -15.86 -6.39 -9.83
N ALA A 252 -15.35 -5.33 -9.19
CA ALA A 252 -14.89 -5.41 -7.81
C ALA A 252 -16.05 -5.59 -6.82
N LYS A 253 -17.18 -4.93 -7.06
CA LYS A 253 -18.41 -5.01 -6.26
C LYS A 253 -18.99 -6.43 -6.22
N GLU A 254 -18.89 -7.20 -7.29
CA GLU A 254 -19.35 -8.60 -7.32
C GLU A 254 -18.64 -9.50 -6.29
N ILE A 255 -17.38 -9.18 -5.96
CA ILE A 255 -16.55 -9.97 -5.04
C ILE A 255 -16.54 -9.37 -3.64
N LEU A 256 -16.41 -8.04 -3.54
CA LEU A 256 -16.25 -7.33 -2.28
C LEU A 256 -17.59 -6.86 -1.67
N GLY A 257 -18.68 -6.92 -2.43
CA GLY A 257 -19.97 -6.37 -2.06
C GLY A 257 -20.04 -4.84 -2.21
N GLY A 258 -21.14 -4.27 -1.72
CA GLY A 258 -21.42 -2.82 -1.75
C GLY A 258 -20.71 -2.05 -0.64
N LEU A 259 -19.38 -2.17 -0.55
CA LEU A 259 -18.60 -1.37 0.40
C LEU A 259 -18.81 0.13 0.11
N PRO A 260 -18.95 1.00 1.13
CA PRO A 260 -19.27 2.42 0.93
C PRO A 260 -18.37 3.13 -0.09
N GLU A 261 -17.07 2.84 -0.07
CA GLU A 261 -16.09 3.42 -0.99
C GLU A 261 -16.24 2.96 -2.45
N ILE A 262 -16.76 1.74 -2.67
CA ILE A 262 -17.05 1.20 -4.00
C ILE A 262 -18.32 1.86 -4.53
N GLU A 263 -19.36 1.98 -3.70
CA GLU A 263 -20.62 2.64 -4.08
C GLU A 263 -20.41 4.11 -4.42
N GLU A 264 -19.62 4.83 -3.61
CA GLU A 264 -19.28 6.23 -3.85
C GLU A 264 -18.54 6.41 -5.18
N THR A 265 -17.56 5.55 -5.47
CA THR A 265 -16.79 5.61 -6.72
C THR A 265 -17.63 5.22 -7.93
N THR A 266 -18.52 4.23 -7.78
CA THR A 266 -19.48 3.83 -8.81
C THR A 266 -20.39 5.01 -9.18
N ARG A 267 -21.00 5.65 -8.16
CA ARG A 267 -21.88 6.81 -8.37
C ARG A 267 -21.18 7.97 -9.06
N TYR A 268 -19.94 8.27 -8.66
CA TYR A 268 -19.12 9.28 -9.32
C TYR A 268 -19.03 9.05 -10.83
N TYR A 269 -18.76 7.82 -11.27
CA TYR A 269 -18.68 7.52 -12.71
C TYR A 269 -20.04 7.49 -13.40
N GLU A 270 -21.09 7.04 -12.72
CA GLU A 270 -22.45 7.08 -13.28
C GLU A 270 -22.91 8.51 -13.53
N ASP A 271 -22.59 9.45 -12.64
CA ASP A 271 -22.94 10.86 -12.81
C ASP A 271 -22.08 11.52 -13.90
N ALA A 272 -20.77 11.27 -13.91
CA ALA A 272 -19.85 11.80 -14.93
C ALA A 272 -20.13 11.28 -16.36
N LEU A 273 -20.89 10.19 -16.53
CA LEU A 273 -21.29 9.66 -17.83
C LEU A 273 -22.66 10.18 -18.31
N LYS A 274 -23.40 10.89 -17.45
CA LYS A 274 -24.69 11.54 -17.81
C LYS A 274 -24.50 12.98 -18.29
N GLU A 275 -23.41 13.63 -17.88
CA GLU A 275 -22.97 14.96 -18.31
C GLU A 275 -22.32 14.92 -19.70
#